data_AF-A0A1G2ZJQ3-F1
#
_entry.id   AF-A0A1G2ZJQ3-F1
#
_cell.length_a   1.000
_cell.length_b   1.000
_cell.length_c   1.000
_cell.angle_alpha   90.00
_cell.angle_beta   90.00
_cell.angle_gamma   90.00
#
_symmetry.space_group_name_H-M   'P 1'
#
loop_
_entity.id
_entity.type
_entity.pdbx_description
1 polymer ?
#
loop_
_entity_poly.entity_id
_entity_poly.type
_entity_poly.pdbx_seq_one_letter_code
_entity_poly.pdbx_strand_id
1 'polypeptide(L)'
;MSKLRDLMKPGGIMLLTIPVGRDAVYDPLHRVYGMKRLFHLLDGYAIEKEAFWIKDRENRWVICNKETALNFKTSAGSWNPLQNIYALGCFVLRKKNKEAT
;
A
#
# COMPACT_ATOMS: atom_id res chain seq x y z
N MET A 1 11.74 -1.68 -0.75
CA MET A 1 11.28 -3.07 -0.46
C MET A 1 12.30 -4.14 -0.83
N SER A 2 13.32 -3.85 -1.65
CA SER A 2 14.37 -4.81 -2.03
C SER A 2 15.02 -5.53 -0.85
N LYS A 3 15.43 -4.81 0.20
CA LYS A 3 16.04 -5.45 1.40
C LYS A 3 15.16 -6.53 2.03
N LEU A 4 13.84 -6.29 2.16
CA LEU A 4 12.91 -7.29 2.69
C LEU A 4 12.79 -8.48 1.75
N ARG A 5 12.69 -8.24 0.45
CA ARG A 5 12.66 -9.28 -0.59
C ARG A 5 13.90 -10.16 -0.56
N ASP A 6 15.07 -9.57 -0.35
CA ASP A 6 16.34 -10.29 -0.38
C ASP A 6 16.45 -11.27 0.81
N LEU A 7 15.90 -10.89 1.96
CA LEU A 7 15.83 -11.73 3.17
C LEU A 7 14.78 -12.86 3.07
N MET A 8 13.81 -12.78 2.17
CA MET A 8 12.81 -13.82 2.00
C MET A 8 13.39 -15.07 1.32
N LYS A 9 12.96 -16.26 1.77
CA LYS A 9 13.21 -17.52 1.07
C LYS A 9 12.66 -17.49 -0.37
N PRO A 10 13.25 -18.21 -1.34
CA PRO A 10 12.67 -18.38 -2.67
C PRO A 10 11.20 -18.83 -2.59
N GLY A 11 10.33 -18.21 -3.40
CA GLY A 11 8.88 -18.46 -3.36
C GLY A 11 8.15 -18.03 -2.08
N GLY A 12 8.81 -17.38 -1.13
CA GLY A 12 8.20 -16.93 0.13
C GLY A 12 7.09 -15.90 -0.06
N ILE A 13 6.16 -15.85 0.89
CA ILE A 13 4.98 -14.97 0.90
C ILE A 13 5.15 -13.91 1.99
N MET A 14 4.80 -12.67 1.66
CA MET A 14 4.71 -11.54 2.58
C MET A 14 3.31 -10.94 2.52
N LEU A 15 2.68 -10.78 3.68
CA LEU A 15 1.47 -9.97 3.82
C LEU A 15 1.89 -8.52 4.11
N LEU A 16 1.49 -7.58 3.25
CA LEU A 16 1.85 -6.17 3.36
C LEU A 16 0.60 -5.30 3.40
N THR A 17 0.45 -4.51 4.45
CA THR A 17 -0.56 -3.45 4.55
C THR A 17 0.10 -2.08 4.50
N ILE A 18 -0.40 -1.17 3.67
CA ILE A 18 0.17 0.17 3.49
C ILE A 18 -0.90 1.24 3.22
N PRO A 19 -0.62 2.52 3.53
CA PRO A 19 -1.44 3.64 3.09
C PRO A 19 -1.43 3.77 1.57
N VAL A 20 -2.63 3.85 0.99
CA VAL A 20 -2.85 4.11 -0.44
C VAL A 20 -3.82 5.28 -0.63
N GLY A 21 -3.84 5.83 -1.83
CA GLY A 21 -4.54 7.07 -2.15
C GLY A 21 -3.82 7.82 -3.25
N ARG A 22 -4.20 9.07 -3.49
CA ARG A 22 -3.42 9.92 -4.40
C ARG A 22 -1.99 10.05 -3.87
N ASP A 23 -1.01 9.88 -4.75
CA ASP A 23 0.42 9.89 -4.38
C ASP A 23 0.78 11.12 -3.55
N ALA A 24 1.24 10.90 -2.31
CA ALA A 24 1.60 11.98 -1.40
C ALA A 24 2.74 11.59 -0.46
N VAL A 25 3.49 12.59 0.00
CA VAL A 25 4.48 12.47 1.07
C VAL A 25 4.09 13.51 2.11
N TYR A 26 3.97 13.07 3.36
CA TYR A 26 3.66 13.91 4.50
C TYR A 26 4.85 13.86 5.45
N ASP A 27 5.37 15.04 5.78
CA ASP A 27 6.48 15.20 6.72
C ASP A 27 6.12 14.65 8.11
N PRO A 28 7.04 14.02 8.85
CA PRO A 28 8.44 13.77 8.47
C PRO A 28 8.65 12.45 7.71
N LEU A 29 7.79 11.44 7.87
CA LEU A 29 8.08 10.06 7.42
C LEU A 29 6.87 9.30 6.89
N HIS A 30 5.74 9.97 6.60
CA HIS A 30 4.54 9.29 6.12
C HIS A 30 4.39 9.37 4.59
N ARG A 31 4.03 8.24 3.97
CA ARG A 31 3.86 8.15 2.51
C ARG A 31 2.56 7.46 2.18
N VAL A 32 1.85 8.03 1.23
CA VAL A 32 0.67 7.44 0.60
C VAL A 32 1.04 7.04 -0.82
N TYR A 33 0.87 5.76 -1.13
CA TYR A 33 1.23 5.19 -2.42
C TYR A 33 0.03 5.16 -3.36
N GLY A 34 0.09 5.96 -4.41
CA GLY A 34 -0.91 6.01 -5.47
C GLY A 34 -0.47 5.27 -6.72
N MET A 35 -1.21 5.47 -7.81
CA MET A 35 -1.00 4.78 -9.08
C MET A 35 0.45 4.89 -9.58
N LYS A 36 1.12 6.03 -9.34
CA LYS A 36 2.48 6.25 -9.86
C LYS A 36 3.54 5.55 -9.02
N ARG A 37 3.38 5.46 -7.70
CA ARG A 37 4.44 4.92 -6.81
C ARG A 37 4.19 3.49 -6.35
N LEU A 38 2.93 3.05 -6.30
CA LEU A 38 2.59 1.73 -5.78
C LEU A 38 3.26 0.61 -6.59
N PHE A 39 3.25 0.71 -7.91
CA PHE A 39 3.92 -0.25 -8.79
C PHE A 39 5.41 -0.39 -8.46
N HIS A 40 6.13 0.73 -8.29
CA HIS A 40 7.55 0.73 -7.96
C HIS A 40 7.84 0.17 -6.55
N LEU A 41 6.94 0.40 -5.59
CA LEU A 41 7.08 -0.13 -4.23
C LEU A 41 7.01 -1.67 -4.24
N LEU A 42 6.09 -2.22 -5.03
CA LEU A 42 5.81 -3.65 -5.13
C LEU A 42 6.68 -4.38 -6.17
N ASP A 43 7.62 -3.68 -6.79
CA ASP A 43 8.51 -4.26 -7.80
C ASP A 43 9.33 -5.44 -7.26
N GLY A 44 9.52 -6.45 -8.12
CA GLY A 44 10.15 -7.73 -7.77
C GLY A 44 9.28 -8.71 -6.99
N TYR A 45 8.01 -8.38 -6.73
CA TYR A 45 7.01 -9.30 -6.18
C TYR A 45 5.94 -9.65 -7.22
N ALA A 46 5.38 -10.85 -7.13
CA ALA A 46 4.10 -11.17 -7.75
C ALA A 46 2.99 -10.86 -6.74
N ILE A 47 1.98 -10.09 -7.16
CA ILE A 47 0.80 -9.80 -6.34
C ILE A 47 -0.17 -10.97 -6.53
N GLU A 48 -0.35 -11.79 -5.50
CA GLU A 48 -1.30 -12.91 -5.56
C GLU A 48 -2.72 -12.48 -5.23
N LYS A 49 -2.85 -11.56 -4.26
CA LYS A 49 -4.13 -10.99 -3.84
C LYS A 49 -3.92 -9.53 -3.43
N GLU A 50 -4.95 -8.73 -3.66
CA GLU A 50 -5.04 -7.37 -3.16
C GLU A 50 -6.45 -7.08 -2.66
N ALA A 51 -6.55 -6.27 -1.61
CA ALA A 51 -7.81 -5.80 -1.05
C ALA A 51 -7.63 -4.37 -0.55
N PHE A 52 -8.71 -3.59 -0.58
CA PHE A 52 -8.67 -2.16 -0.33
C PHE A 52 -9.81 -1.68 0.55
N TRP A 53 -9.54 -0.65 1.35
CA TRP A 53 -10.51 -0.03 2.25
C TRP A 53 -10.41 1.49 2.25
N ILE A 54 -11.55 2.15 2.44
CA ILE A 54 -11.63 3.57 2.79
C ILE A 54 -12.40 3.70 4.11
N LYS A 55 -12.30 4.87 4.76
CA LYS A 55 -13.19 5.19 5.87
C LYS A 55 -14.48 5.81 5.37
N ASP A 56 -15.61 5.34 5.87
CA ASP A 56 -16.90 5.96 5.63
C ASP A 56 -17.11 7.21 6.52
N ARG A 57 -18.31 7.80 6.43
CA ARG A 57 -18.67 9.00 7.22
C ARG A 57 -18.75 8.75 8.72
N GLU A 58 -18.92 7.49 9.13
CA GLU A 58 -18.92 7.04 10.52
C GLU A 58 -17.53 6.60 10.98
N ASN A 59 -16.47 6.92 10.21
CA ASN A 59 -15.08 6.59 10.52
C ASN A 59 -14.80 5.07 10.58
N ARG A 60 -15.61 4.25 9.88
CA ARG A 60 -15.45 2.79 9.78
C ARG A 60 -14.74 2.41 8.50
N TRP A 61 -13.87 1.40 8.55
CA TRP A 61 -13.24 0.84 7.37
C TRP A 61 -14.25 0.01 6.57
N VAL A 62 -14.48 0.40 5.32
CA VAL A 62 -15.35 -0.31 4.38
C VAL A 62 -14.53 -0.78 3.19
N ILE A 63 -14.77 -2.01 2.75
CA ILE A 63 -14.13 -2.57 1.55
C ILE A 63 -14.52 -1.71 0.34
N CYS A 64 -13.55 -1.45 -0.52
CA CYS A 64 -13.78 -0.76 -1.79
C CYS A 64 -12.92 -1.39 -2.89
N ASN A 65 -13.17 -0.98 -4.14
CA ASN A 65 -12.34 -1.39 -5.26
C ASN A 65 -11.03 -0.58 -5.31
N LYS A 66 -10.07 -1.06 -6.12
CA LYS A 66 -8.76 -0.45 -6.30
C LYS A 66 -8.85 1.00 -6.79
N GLU A 67 -9.69 1.27 -7.77
CA GLU A 67 -9.82 2.60 -8.37
C GLU A 67 -10.26 3.64 -7.34
N THR A 68 -11.28 3.32 -6.54
CA THR A 68 -11.76 4.14 -5.43
C THR A 68 -10.64 4.41 -4.42
N ALA A 69 -9.92 3.36 -4.00
CA ALA A 69 -8.84 3.50 -3.03
C ALA A 69 -7.68 4.36 -3.55
N LEU A 70 -7.22 4.14 -4.78
CA LEU A 70 -6.09 4.87 -5.35
C LEU A 70 -6.43 6.30 -5.76
N ASN A 71 -7.71 6.62 -5.97
CA ASN A 71 -8.18 7.99 -6.20
C ASN A 71 -8.55 8.75 -4.93
N PHE A 72 -8.52 8.10 -3.76
CA PHE A 72 -8.89 8.69 -2.47
C PHE A 72 -7.98 9.88 -2.14
N LYS A 73 -8.60 11.03 -1.80
CA LYS A 73 -7.88 12.24 -1.40
C LYS A 73 -7.46 12.10 0.06
N THR A 74 -6.16 12.01 0.29
CA THR A 74 -5.60 11.82 1.63
C THR A 74 -5.30 13.15 2.32
N SER A 75 -5.26 13.10 3.65
CA SER A 75 -4.74 14.15 4.52
C SER A 75 -3.96 13.43 5.60
N ALA A 76 -2.66 13.67 5.77
CA ALA A 76 -1.90 13.00 6.83
C ALA A 76 -0.79 13.90 7.41
N GLY A 77 -0.97 15.21 7.29
CA GLY A 77 -0.02 16.22 7.78
C GLY A 77 -0.55 17.06 8.93
N SER A 78 -1.73 16.74 9.49
CA SER A 78 -2.29 17.49 10.61
C SER A 78 -1.69 17.02 11.94
N TRP A 79 -1.42 17.97 12.83
CA TRP A 79 -1.10 17.69 14.23
C TRP A 79 -2.28 17.08 15.00
N ASN A 80 -3.51 17.28 14.52
CA ASN A 80 -4.69 16.61 15.05
C ASN A 80 -4.84 15.23 14.37
N PRO A 81 -4.62 14.10 15.07
CA PRO A 81 -4.69 12.77 14.47
C PRO A 81 -6.04 12.43 13.85
N LEU A 82 -7.13 13.03 14.34
CA LEU A 82 -8.48 12.80 13.84
C LEU A 82 -8.72 13.43 12.45
N GLN A 83 -7.85 14.34 12.02
CA GLN A 83 -7.89 14.94 10.68
C GLN A 83 -6.99 14.22 9.67
N ASN A 84 -6.29 13.18 10.11
CA ASN A 84 -5.45 12.35 9.26
C ASN A 84 -6.24 11.13 8.74
N ILE A 85 -6.29 10.97 7.43
CA ILE A 85 -7.04 9.97 6.70
C ILE A 85 -6.34 9.57 5.40
N TYR A 86 -6.36 8.27 5.13
CA TYR A 86 -5.91 7.65 3.89
C TYR A 86 -6.74 6.39 3.62
N ALA A 87 -6.67 5.88 2.39
CA ALA A 87 -7.18 4.54 2.08
C ALA A 87 -6.13 3.48 2.47
N LEU A 88 -6.55 2.24 2.70
CA LEU A 88 -5.66 1.14 3.05
C LEU A 88 -5.59 0.13 1.91
N GLY A 89 -4.39 -0.30 1.56
CA GLY A 89 -4.16 -1.46 0.69
C GLY A 89 -3.57 -2.62 1.48
N CYS A 90 -4.04 -3.82 1.22
CA CYS A 90 -3.49 -5.07 1.75
C CYS A 90 -3.11 -5.97 0.57
N PHE A 91 -1.88 -6.49 0.58
CA PHE A 91 -1.32 -7.25 -0.53
C PHE A 91 -0.70 -8.55 -0.03
N VAL A 92 -1.03 -9.65 -0.70
CA VAL A 92 -0.32 -10.92 -0.58
C VAL A 92 0.73 -10.95 -1.68
N LEU A 93 2.00 -10.87 -1.28
CA LEU A 93 3.13 -10.70 -2.18
C LEU A 93 4.02 -11.93 -2.15
N ARG A 94 4.23 -12.56 -3.31
CA ARG A 94 5.21 -13.64 -3.46
C ARG A 94 6.52 -13.11 -4.01
N LYS A 95 7.65 -13.52 -3.44
CA LYS A 95 8.97 -13.27 -4.05
C LYS A 95 9.04 -13.97 -5.41
N LYS A 96 9.25 -13.21 -6.49
CA LYS A 96 9.52 -13.80 -7.81
C LYS A 96 10.81 -14.62 -7.72
N ASN A 97 10.80 -15.83 -8.29
CA ASN A 97 12.04 -16.58 -8.47
C ASN A 97 12.94 -15.78 -9.40
N LYS A 98 14.26 -15.77 -9.14
CA LYS A 98 15.20 -15.32 -10.17
C LYS A 98 15.02 -16.29 -11.34
N GLU A 99 14.70 -15.79 -12.52
CA GLU A 99 14.82 -16.59 -13.73
C GLU A 99 16.26 -17.12 -13.77
N ALA A 100 16.41 -18.44 -13.93
CA ALA A 100 17.72 -19.04 -14.11
C ALA A 100 18.29 -18.41 -15.38
N THR A 101 19.34 -17.61 -15.21
CA THR A 101 20.11 -17.03 -16.32
C THR A 101 21.08 -18.08 -16.83
#